data_AF-A0A2S9JUG6-F1
#
_entry.id   AF-A0A2S9JUG6-F1
#
_cell.length_a   1.000
_cell.length_b   1.000
_cell.length_c   1.000
_cell.angle_alpha   90.00
_cell.angle_beta   90.00
_cell.angle_gamma   90.00
#
_symmetry.space_group_name_H-M   'P 1'
#
loop_
_entity.id
_entity.type
_entity.pdbx_description
1 polymer ?
#
loop_
_entity_poly.entity_id
_entity_poly.type
_entity_poly.pdbx_seq_one_letter_code
_entity_poly.pdbx_strand_id
1 'polypeptide(L)'
;MAHTKENGNMPNAHLHELLVDEMKDIMGAERQLLKGLKKLANAAQNSTLKKAFEQHYEQTENHIERLKSAFSNLGLSGRGKKCKAMEGLLNEAEEIIEEFEDSPEVLDAALIAAAQKVEHYEIASYGCIVTYAKLMGHTEVKDLLGQTLAEEKETDELLTQIAMEEANMGETA
;
A
#
# COMPACT_ATOMS: atom_id res chain seq x y z
N MET A 1 -24.38 7.37 -19.76
CA MET A 1 -23.83 7.55 -21.11
C MET A 1 -22.54 8.33 -20.96
N ALA A 2 -21.40 7.64 -21.01
CA ALA A 2 -20.09 8.25 -20.83
C ALA A 2 -19.79 9.13 -22.04
N HIS A 3 -19.47 10.40 -21.77
CA HIS A 3 -19.09 11.35 -22.80
C HIS A 3 -17.76 10.95 -23.41
N THR A 4 -17.83 10.35 -24.60
CA THR A 4 -16.72 10.22 -25.54
C THR A 4 -16.32 11.63 -25.99
N LYS A 5 -15.36 12.25 -25.31
CA LYS A 5 -14.62 13.39 -25.85
C LYS A 5 -13.27 12.88 -26.32
N GLU A 6 -13.13 12.86 -27.65
CA GLU A 6 -11.87 12.89 -28.41
C GLU A 6 -10.70 12.03 -27.90
N ASN A 7 -10.71 10.72 -28.16
CA ASN A 7 -9.46 9.95 -28.18
C ASN A 7 -8.95 9.89 -29.63
N GLY A 8 -8.22 10.92 -30.03
CA GLY A 8 -7.22 10.77 -31.07
C GLY A 8 -6.17 9.75 -30.59
N ASN A 9 -6.31 8.50 -31.02
CA ASN A 9 -5.30 7.44 -30.97
C ASN A 9 -4.56 7.23 -29.62
N MET A 10 -5.28 7.07 -28.51
CA MET A 10 -4.67 6.63 -27.23
C MET A 10 -4.01 5.25 -27.43
N PRO A 11 -2.69 5.11 -27.25
CA PRO A 11 -2.02 3.82 -27.38
C PRO A 11 -2.51 2.87 -26.29
N ASN A 12 -2.65 1.57 -26.61
CA ASN A 12 -3.03 0.54 -25.64
C ASN A 12 -4.36 0.79 -24.89
N ALA A 13 -5.33 1.46 -25.52
CA ALA A 13 -6.62 1.80 -24.90
C ALA A 13 -7.39 0.61 -24.29
N HIS A 14 -7.11 -0.63 -24.72
CA HIS A 14 -7.67 -1.86 -24.13
C HIS A 14 -7.27 -2.07 -22.66
N LEU A 15 -6.19 -1.42 -22.18
CA LEU A 15 -5.76 -1.46 -20.78
C LEU A 15 -6.52 -0.48 -19.88
N HIS A 16 -7.30 0.45 -20.45
CA HIS A 16 -7.92 1.52 -19.66
C HIS A 16 -8.91 0.98 -18.62
N GLU A 17 -9.74 0.02 -19.00
CA GLU A 17 -10.68 -0.61 -18.06
C GLU A 17 -9.96 -1.31 -16.92
N LEU A 18 -8.85 -2.01 -17.22
CA LEU A 18 -8.02 -2.67 -16.21
C LEU A 18 -7.33 -1.65 -15.30
N LEU A 19 -6.73 -0.58 -15.85
CA LEU A 19 -6.14 0.50 -15.05
C LEU A 19 -7.14 1.06 -14.05
N VAL A 20 -8.36 1.39 -14.51
CA VAL A 20 -9.39 1.98 -13.66
C VAL A 20 -9.87 1.00 -12.60
N ASP A 21 -9.99 -0.29 -12.93
CA ASP A 21 -10.41 -1.31 -11.98
C ASP A 21 -9.36 -1.55 -10.88
N GLU A 22 -8.08 -1.63 -11.26
CA GLU A 22 -6.94 -1.75 -10.33
C GLU A 22 -6.78 -0.50 -9.45
N MET A 23 -6.91 0.71 -10.02
CA MET A 23 -6.90 1.95 -9.24
C MET A 23 -8.04 2.00 -8.20
N LYS A 24 -9.19 1.40 -8.50
CA LYS A 24 -10.30 1.29 -7.52
C LYS A 24 -10.01 0.25 -6.45
N ASP A 25 -9.33 -0.84 -6.81
CA ASP A 25 -8.93 -1.88 -5.86
C ASP A 25 -7.93 -1.32 -4.85
N ILE A 26 -6.86 -0.69 -5.32
CA ILE A 26 -5.82 -0.11 -4.45
C ILE A 26 -6.37 1.05 -3.60
N MET A 27 -7.25 1.91 -4.13
CA MET A 27 -7.99 2.90 -3.31
C MET A 27 -8.82 2.24 -2.20
N GLY A 28 -9.30 1.03 -2.44
CA GLY A 28 -9.95 0.19 -1.44
C GLY A 28 -8.99 -0.35 -0.39
N ALA A 29 -7.84 -0.85 -0.84
CA ALA A 29 -6.78 -1.39 0.00
C ALA A 29 -6.26 -0.34 0.98
N GLU A 30 -5.83 0.82 0.48
CA GLU A 30 -5.33 1.98 1.24
C GLU A 30 -6.27 2.39 2.38
N ARG A 31 -7.58 2.47 2.08
CA ARG A 31 -8.60 2.83 3.08
C ARG A 31 -8.79 1.75 4.15
N GLN A 32 -8.61 0.48 3.79
CA GLN A 32 -8.63 -0.62 4.75
C GLN A 32 -7.36 -0.60 5.61
N LEU A 33 -6.20 -0.33 4.98
CA LEU A 33 -4.90 -0.28 5.62
C LEU A 33 -4.81 0.77 6.73
N LEU A 34 -5.43 1.94 6.59
CA LEU A 34 -5.50 2.95 7.67
C LEU A 34 -5.98 2.38 9.02
N LYS A 35 -6.92 1.42 9.00
CA LYS A 35 -7.38 0.76 10.24
C LYS A 35 -6.38 -0.28 10.72
N GLY A 36 -5.77 -1.02 9.79
CA GLY A 36 -4.71 -1.99 10.07
C GLY A 36 -3.52 -1.34 10.76
N LEU A 37 -2.98 -0.25 10.20
CA LEU A 37 -1.81 0.47 10.73
C LEU A 37 -2.01 0.95 12.17
N LYS A 38 -3.22 1.42 12.52
CA LYS A 38 -3.55 1.77 13.91
C LYS A 38 -3.49 0.57 14.85
N LYS A 39 -3.92 -0.62 14.40
CA LYS A 39 -3.83 -1.85 15.20
C LYS A 39 -2.38 -2.30 15.34
N LEU A 40 -1.63 -2.32 14.24
CA LEU A 40 -0.20 -2.69 14.22
C LEU A 40 0.63 -1.78 15.13
N ALA A 41 0.45 -0.47 15.05
CA ALA A 41 1.14 0.50 15.91
C ALA A 41 0.84 0.34 17.40
N ASN A 42 -0.37 -0.13 17.75
CA ASN A 42 -0.74 -0.39 19.14
C ASN A 42 -0.21 -1.72 19.66
N ALA A 43 -0.04 -2.72 18.79
CA ALA A 43 0.49 -4.02 19.14
C ALA A 43 2.03 -4.03 19.25
N ALA A 44 2.71 -3.22 18.44
CA ALA A 44 4.16 -3.14 18.42
C ALA A 44 4.77 -2.75 19.79
N GLN A 45 5.76 -3.50 20.23
CA GLN A 45 6.48 -3.27 21.50
C GLN A 45 7.71 -2.39 21.27
N ASN A 46 8.38 -2.56 20.14
CA ASN A 46 9.51 -1.75 19.71
C ASN A 46 9.05 -0.34 19.32
N SER A 47 9.66 0.67 19.97
CA SER A 47 9.32 2.07 19.72
C SER A 47 9.65 2.57 18.30
N THR A 48 10.65 1.98 17.66
CA THR A 48 11.02 2.26 16.26
C THR A 48 9.99 1.66 15.31
N LEU A 49 9.60 0.39 15.53
CA LEU A 49 8.57 -0.27 14.73
C LEU A 49 7.22 0.44 14.84
N LYS A 50 6.82 0.82 16.06
CA LYS A 50 5.62 1.60 16.30
C LYS A 50 5.60 2.91 15.50
N LYS A 51 6.71 3.66 15.54
CA LYS A 51 6.85 4.92 14.77
C LYS A 51 6.80 4.68 13.27
N ALA A 52 7.36 3.58 12.78
CA ALA A 52 7.27 3.22 11.36
C ALA A 52 5.81 3.03 10.93
N PHE A 53 4.98 2.34 11.73
CA PHE A 53 3.54 2.21 11.45
C PHE A 53 2.77 3.53 11.56
N GLU A 54 3.10 4.40 12.52
CA GLU A 54 2.50 5.74 12.65
C GLU A 54 2.86 6.63 11.46
N GLN A 55 4.12 6.61 11.02
CA GLN A 55 4.57 7.33 9.83
C GLN A 55 3.90 6.78 8.57
N HIS A 56 3.83 5.47 8.42
CA HIS A 56 3.20 4.85 7.26
C HIS A 56 1.72 5.22 7.19
N TYR A 57 1.02 5.32 8.33
CA TYR A 57 -0.36 5.80 8.35
C TYR A 57 -0.51 7.20 7.73
N GLU A 58 0.40 8.13 8.05
CA GLU A 58 0.39 9.47 7.46
C GLU A 58 0.72 9.44 5.96
N GLN A 59 1.61 8.55 5.53
CA GLN A 59 1.90 8.33 4.11
C GLN A 59 0.67 7.78 3.37
N THR A 60 0.01 6.75 3.89
CA THR A 60 -1.25 6.17 3.36
C THR A 60 -2.36 7.22 3.19
N GLU A 61 -2.49 8.18 4.12
CA GLU A 61 -3.43 9.29 3.96
C GLU A 61 -3.09 10.15 2.72
N ASN A 62 -1.80 10.43 2.51
CA ASN A 62 -1.33 11.15 1.32
C ASN A 62 -1.50 10.31 0.03
N HIS A 63 -1.31 8.99 0.09
CA HIS A 63 -1.50 8.08 -1.03
C HIS A 63 -2.94 8.12 -1.54
N ILE A 64 -3.91 8.13 -0.62
CA ILE A 64 -5.33 8.29 -0.94
C ILE A 64 -5.59 9.63 -1.67
N GLU A 65 -4.96 10.73 -1.26
CA GLU A 65 -5.09 12.02 -1.95
C GLU A 65 -4.42 12.02 -3.33
N ARG A 66 -3.26 11.35 -3.49
CA ARG A 66 -2.63 11.15 -4.81
C ARG A 66 -3.51 10.31 -5.73
N LEU A 67 -4.10 9.23 -5.23
CA LEU A 67 -5.05 8.42 -5.99
C LEU A 67 -6.28 9.23 -6.43
N LYS A 68 -6.86 10.04 -5.54
CA LYS A 68 -7.97 10.94 -5.91
C LYS A 68 -7.56 11.91 -7.03
N SER A 69 -6.35 12.46 -6.94
CA SER A 69 -5.79 13.34 -7.97
C SER A 69 -5.57 12.58 -9.29
N ALA A 70 -5.09 11.35 -9.23
CA ALA A 70 -4.92 10.48 -10.40
C ALA A 70 -6.27 10.16 -11.07
N PHE A 71 -7.32 9.84 -10.30
CA PHE A 71 -8.68 9.67 -10.83
C PHE A 71 -9.22 10.94 -11.49
N SER A 72 -8.96 12.11 -10.89
CA SER A 72 -9.36 13.41 -11.45
C SER A 72 -8.69 13.68 -12.80
N ASN A 73 -7.40 13.34 -12.96
CA ASN A 73 -6.68 13.44 -14.22
C ASN A 73 -7.25 12.53 -15.32
N LEU A 74 -7.94 11.45 -14.94
CA LEU A 74 -8.67 10.57 -15.87
C LEU A 74 -10.12 11.04 -16.12
N GLY A 75 -10.57 12.12 -15.48
CA GLY A 75 -11.97 12.57 -15.54
C GLY A 75 -12.94 11.63 -14.81
N LEU A 76 -12.46 10.86 -13.82
CA LEU A 76 -13.21 9.84 -13.10
C LEU A 76 -13.41 10.21 -11.63
N SER A 77 -14.44 9.63 -11.00
CA SER A 77 -14.62 9.73 -9.55
C SER A 77 -13.79 8.67 -8.82
N GLY A 78 -13.00 9.09 -7.83
CA GLY A 78 -12.09 8.23 -7.04
C GLY A 78 -12.80 7.36 -5.99
N ARG A 79 -13.83 6.63 -6.39
CA ARG A 79 -14.55 5.71 -5.52
C ARG A 79 -13.89 4.33 -5.56
N GLY A 80 -13.15 3.98 -4.51
CA GLY A 80 -12.60 2.64 -4.33
C GLY A 80 -13.69 1.56 -4.17
N LYS A 81 -13.28 0.31 -4.39
CA LYS A 81 -14.06 -0.91 -4.09
C LYS A 81 -13.48 -1.61 -2.85
N LYS A 82 -14.15 -2.64 -2.34
CA LYS A 82 -13.55 -3.46 -1.28
C LYS A 82 -12.45 -4.33 -1.90
N CYS A 83 -11.22 -4.18 -1.44
CA CYS A 83 -10.11 -5.03 -1.87
C CYS A 83 -10.04 -6.27 -0.96
N LYS A 84 -10.27 -7.44 -1.56
CA LYS A 84 -10.27 -8.73 -0.84
C LYS A 84 -8.87 -9.18 -0.43
N ALA A 85 -7.85 -8.85 -1.23
CA ALA A 85 -6.47 -9.20 -0.93
C ALA A 85 -6.01 -8.48 0.34
N MET A 86 -6.21 -7.16 0.39
CA MET A 86 -5.90 -6.37 1.58
C MET A 86 -6.71 -6.81 2.81
N GLU A 87 -8.00 -7.13 2.66
CA GLU A 87 -8.78 -7.70 3.77
C GLU A 87 -8.14 -8.99 4.32
N GLY A 88 -7.70 -9.90 3.43
CA GLY A 88 -7.03 -11.13 3.85
C GLY A 88 -5.71 -10.87 4.58
N LEU A 89 -4.89 -9.96 4.06
CA LEU A 89 -3.60 -9.59 4.68
C LEU A 89 -3.78 -8.95 6.05
N LEU A 90 -4.79 -8.09 6.21
CA LEU A 90 -5.10 -7.47 7.49
C LEU A 90 -5.66 -8.49 8.50
N ASN A 91 -6.49 -9.45 8.05
CA ASN A 91 -6.95 -10.52 8.92
C ASN A 91 -5.78 -11.40 9.38
N GLU A 92 -4.84 -11.74 8.51
CA GLU A 92 -3.63 -12.48 8.88
C GLU A 92 -2.81 -11.71 9.94
N ALA A 93 -2.68 -10.40 9.79
CA ALA A 93 -1.99 -9.57 10.77
C ALA A 93 -2.72 -9.52 12.13
N GLU A 94 -4.06 -9.53 12.12
CA GLU A 94 -4.88 -9.61 13.34
C GLU A 94 -4.73 -10.97 14.03
N GLU A 95 -4.74 -12.07 13.28
CA GLU A 95 -4.50 -13.43 13.80
C GLU A 95 -3.11 -13.54 14.44
N ILE A 96 -2.08 -12.94 13.82
CA ILE A 96 -0.71 -12.88 14.38
C ILE A 96 -0.68 -12.14 15.72
N ILE A 97 -1.39 -11.01 15.84
CA ILE A 97 -1.44 -10.27 17.11
C ILE A 97 -2.03 -11.14 18.21
N GLU A 98 -3.11 -11.86 17.92
CA GLU A 98 -3.78 -12.75 18.88
C GLU A 98 -2.92 -13.97 19.23
N GLU A 99 -2.23 -14.57 18.27
CA GLU A 99 -1.41 -15.77 18.48
C GLU A 99 -0.14 -15.49 19.30
N PHE A 100 0.48 -14.32 19.11
CA PHE A 100 1.76 -13.97 19.73
C PHE A 100 1.65 -12.92 20.85
N GLU A 101 0.45 -12.61 21.35
CA GLU A 101 0.25 -11.59 22.40
C GLU A 101 1.07 -11.86 23.68
N ASP A 102 1.25 -13.13 24.03
CA ASP A 102 2.00 -13.59 25.20
C ASP A 102 3.51 -13.76 24.92
N SER A 103 3.99 -13.41 23.71
CA SER A 103 5.40 -13.53 23.29
C SER A 103 5.92 -12.24 22.66
N PRO A 104 6.16 -11.18 23.46
CA PRO A 104 6.59 -9.86 22.99
C PRO A 104 7.80 -9.88 22.04
N GLU A 105 8.77 -10.76 22.30
CA GLU A 105 9.99 -10.88 21.49
C GLU A 105 9.74 -11.48 20.09
N VAL A 106 8.65 -12.23 19.92
CA VAL A 106 8.26 -12.84 18.64
C VAL A 106 7.22 -11.97 17.93
N LEU A 107 6.39 -11.25 18.69
CA LEU A 107 5.31 -10.41 18.17
C LEU A 107 5.83 -9.37 17.19
N ASP A 108 6.86 -8.58 17.53
CA ASP A 108 7.37 -7.53 16.63
C ASP A 108 7.92 -8.09 15.31
N ALA A 109 8.66 -9.20 15.37
CA ALA A 109 9.13 -9.89 14.17
C ALA A 109 7.96 -10.40 13.29
N ALA A 110 6.89 -10.91 13.92
CA ALA A 110 5.70 -11.36 13.20
C ALA A 110 4.90 -10.19 12.61
N LEU A 111 4.81 -9.05 13.32
CA LEU A 111 4.21 -7.81 12.83
C LEU A 111 4.96 -7.27 11.61
N ILE A 112 6.30 -7.27 11.64
CA ILE A 112 7.12 -6.85 10.50
C ILE A 112 6.84 -7.77 9.31
N ALA A 113 6.85 -9.09 9.51
CA ALA A 113 6.56 -10.04 8.43
C ALA A 113 5.16 -9.84 7.83
N ALA A 114 4.14 -9.53 8.64
CA ALA A 114 2.80 -9.21 8.16
C ALA A 114 2.77 -7.90 7.37
N ALA A 115 3.43 -6.85 7.87
CA ALA A 115 3.52 -5.56 7.21
C ALA A 115 4.26 -5.65 5.86
N GLN A 116 5.37 -6.38 5.77
CA GLN A 116 6.05 -6.56 4.48
C GLN A 116 5.18 -7.29 3.44
N LYS A 117 4.30 -8.20 3.85
CA LYS A 117 3.33 -8.80 2.91
C LYS A 117 2.34 -7.77 2.36
N VAL A 118 1.92 -6.82 3.20
CA VAL A 118 1.11 -5.65 2.80
C VAL A 118 1.90 -4.80 1.79
N GLU A 119 3.14 -4.39 2.13
CA GLU A 119 3.99 -3.59 1.24
C GLU A 119 4.18 -4.27 -0.13
N HIS A 120 4.48 -5.57 -0.14
CA HIS A 120 4.70 -6.31 -1.38
C HIS A 120 3.44 -6.37 -2.26
N TYR A 121 2.25 -6.47 -1.65
CA TYR A 121 0.99 -6.37 -2.39
C TYR A 121 0.81 -4.98 -3.01
N GLU A 122 1.12 -3.91 -2.27
CA GLU A 122 1.00 -2.54 -2.76
C GLU A 122 2.05 -2.21 -3.83
N ILE A 123 3.31 -2.63 -3.64
CA ILE A 123 4.38 -2.50 -4.64
C ILE A 123 4.00 -3.19 -5.95
N ALA A 124 3.41 -4.38 -5.89
CA ALA A 124 2.95 -5.09 -7.08
C ALA A 124 1.78 -4.34 -7.75
N SER A 125 0.81 -3.87 -6.97
CA SER A 125 -0.37 -3.16 -7.45
C SER A 125 0.00 -1.82 -8.09
N TYR A 126 0.77 -0.98 -7.39
CA TYR A 126 1.27 0.30 -7.88
C TYR A 126 2.20 0.13 -9.10
N GLY A 127 3.08 -0.88 -9.09
CA GLY A 127 3.95 -1.19 -10.23
C GLY A 127 3.17 -1.47 -11.52
N CYS A 128 2.08 -2.21 -11.44
CA CYS A 128 1.18 -2.48 -12.56
C CYS A 128 0.50 -1.21 -13.08
N ILE A 129 -0.17 -0.44 -12.21
CA ILE A 129 -0.94 0.74 -12.63
C ILE A 129 -0.05 1.89 -13.14
N VAL A 130 1.15 2.06 -12.58
CA VAL A 130 2.17 2.98 -13.11
C VAL A 130 2.57 2.57 -14.53
N THR A 131 2.78 1.28 -14.76
CA THR A 131 3.14 0.75 -16.08
C THR A 131 2.01 0.96 -17.09
N TYR A 132 0.76 0.68 -16.72
CA TYR A 132 -0.39 0.87 -17.60
C TYR A 132 -0.61 2.35 -17.93
N ALA A 133 -0.53 3.24 -16.93
CA ALA A 133 -0.61 4.68 -17.14
C ALA A 133 0.47 5.17 -18.12
N LYS A 134 1.72 4.68 -17.99
CA LYS A 134 2.80 4.97 -18.93
C LYS A 134 2.49 4.50 -20.35
N LEU A 135 2.02 3.27 -20.52
CA LEU A 135 1.73 2.66 -21.82
C LEU A 135 0.59 3.36 -22.57
N MET A 136 -0.32 4.00 -21.84
CA MET A 136 -1.43 4.78 -22.40
C MET A 136 -1.13 6.28 -22.55
N GLY A 137 0.05 6.74 -22.13
CA GLY A 137 0.44 8.16 -22.21
C GLY A 137 -0.17 9.06 -21.13
N HIS A 138 -0.69 8.49 -20.05
CA HIS A 138 -1.20 9.24 -18.89
C HIS A 138 -0.05 9.67 -17.98
N THR A 139 0.73 10.66 -18.42
CA THR A 139 1.98 11.08 -17.76
C THR A 139 1.76 11.53 -16.31
N GLU A 140 0.76 12.38 -16.06
CA GLU A 140 0.45 12.90 -14.73
C GLU A 140 0.00 11.80 -13.76
N VAL A 141 -0.79 10.85 -14.26
CA VAL A 141 -1.23 9.67 -13.48
C VAL A 141 -0.03 8.79 -13.15
N LYS A 142 0.83 8.52 -14.12
CA LYS A 142 2.05 7.74 -13.94
C LYS A 142 2.99 8.39 -12.93
N ASP A 143 3.14 9.71 -12.94
CA ASP A 143 4.02 10.42 -12.00
C ASP A 143 3.46 10.44 -10.58
N LEU A 144 2.15 10.65 -10.41
CA LEU A 144 1.49 10.62 -9.11
C LEU A 144 1.58 9.23 -8.46
N LEU A 145 1.21 8.18 -9.21
CA LEU A 145 1.25 6.81 -8.71
C LEU A 145 2.68 6.30 -8.53
N GLY A 146 3.62 6.83 -9.32
CA GLY A 146 5.04 6.51 -9.20
C GLY A 146 5.68 7.07 -7.92
N GLN A 147 5.17 8.18 -7.38
CA GLN A 147 5.60 8.68 -6.07
C GLN A 147 5.17 7.74 -4.95
N THR A 148 3.92 7.29 -4.96
CA THR A 148 3.46 6.30 -3.97
C THR A 148 4.25 5.00 -4.08
N LEU A 149 4.47 4.48 -5.30
CA LEU A 149 5.30 3.29 -5.50
C LEU A 149 6.72 3.43 -4.92
N ALA A 150 7.31 4.62 -4.94
CA ALA A 150 8.62 4.85 -4.35
C ALA A 150 8.53 4.82 -2.82
N GLU A 151 7.53 5.47 -2.25
CA GLU A 151 7.30 5.48 -0.80
C GLU A 151 7.04 4.08 -0.24
N GLU A 152 6.24 3.22 -0.89
CA GLU A 152 6.04 1.83 -0.39
C GLU A 152 7.33 1.01 -0.40
N LYS A 153 8.20 1.23 -1.40
CA LYS A 153 9.49 0.56 -1.44
C LYS A 153 10.41 1.03 -0.32
N GLU A 154 10.40 2.33 -0.04
CA GLU A 154 11.15 2.90 1.08
C GLU A 154 10.62 2.37 2.42
N THR A 155 9.30 2.19 2.56
CA THR A 155 8.67 1.57 3.74
C THR A 155 9.11 0.11 3.90
N ASP A 156 9.09 -0.71 2.85
CA ASP A 156 9.55 -2.10 2.90
C ASP A 156 11.06 -2.21 3.25
N GLU A 157 11.88 -1.33 2.69
CA GLU A 157 13.30 -1.24 3.02
C GLU A 157 13.51 -0.85 4.50
N LEU A 158 12.70 0.07 5.03
CA LEU A 158 12.74 0.46 6.44
C LEU A 158 12.34 -0.72 7.35
N LEU A 159 11.27 -1.45 7.01
CA LEU A 159 10.84 -2.63 7.76
C LEU A 159 11.93 -3.72 7.78
N THR A 160 12.62 -3.92 6.66
CA THR A 160 13.77 -4.84 6.58
C THR A 160 14.90 -4.39 7.51
N GLN A 161 15.21 -3.09 7.57
CA GLN A 161 16.24 -2.57 8.46
C GLN A 161 15.88 -2.82 9.93
N ILE A 162 14.64 -2.54 10.32
CA ILE A 162 14.16 -2.77 11.69
C ILE A 162 14.27 -4.26 12.04
N ALA A 163 13.86 -5.17 11.15
CA ALA A 163 13.99 -6.61 11.38
C ALA A 163 15.43 -7.06 11.60
N MET A 164 16.38 -6.52 10.82
CA MET A 164 17.81 -6.84 10.98
C MET A 164 18.37 -6.31 12.31
N GLU A 165 17.97 -5.10 12.72
CA GLU A 165 18.38 -4.54 14.01
C GLU A 165 17.86 -5.38 15.18
N GLU A 166 16.60 -5.81 15.13
CA GLU A 166 16.01 -6.68 16.15
C GLU A 166 16.69 -8.05 16.23
N ALA A 167 16.94 -8.69 15.08
CA ALA A 167 17.64 -9.98 15.04
C ALA A 167 19.05 -9.90 15.66
N ASN A 168 19.77 -8.80 15.42
CA ASN A 168 21.13 -8.61 15.92
C ASN A 168 21.19 -8.28 17.42
N MET A 169 20.12 -7.77 18.04
CA MET A 169 20.08 -7.56 19.50
C MET A 169 20.18 -8.89 20.26
N GLY A 170 19.68 -9.99 19.69
CA GLY A 170 19.75 -11.34 20.27
C GLY A 170 21.16 -11.97 20.26
N GLU A 171 22.11 -11.46 19.46
CA GLU A 171 23.49 -11.96 19.43
C GLU A 171 24.41 -11.36 20.51
N THR A 172 23.93 -10.34 21.23
CA THR A 172 24.74 -9.61 22.24
C THR A 172 24.50 -10.03 23.69
N ALA A 173 23.79 -11.14 23.94
CA ALA A 173 23.52 -11.68 25.27
C ALA A 173 24.44 -12.86 25.66
#